data_AF-A0A945S4K3-F1
#
_entry.id   AF-A0A945S4K3-F1
#
_cell.length_a   1.000
_cell.length_b   1.000
_cell.length_c   1.000
_cell.angle_alpha   90.00
_cell.angle_beta   90.00
_cell.angle_gamma   90.00
#
_symmetry.space_group_name_H-M   'P 1'
#
loop_
_entity.id
_entity.type
_entity.pdbx_description
1 polymer ?
#
loop_
_entity_poly.entity_id
_entity_poly.type
_entity_poly.pdbx_seq_one_letter_code
_entity_poly.pdbx_strand_id
1 'polypeptide(L)'
;MRGFGVQGLQRAALVCAVVLALASACRGEDYRRVATPDLVRAMRTSRDCDVSTTANLIRFASGTVLAVIRDAQALDPFMQPLLITPDVWYDAYVKVGKLSPGDVPLLAKTARHFGQHVSVDYRMDRVISSYRNVQLPRVAASVRIWWPEDEGVPKHYSIDDMRSDPQYRLICSRVIELRLLAFDDMVICDQFTGLRGRPISGFFGLMFRLVGEANVTQARIAVAPDGTQIALGKAEKGPLTLSPVATVTQSGKVLKGIPDGRPDLDRLLKRLRRPLKLKYHAF
;
A
#
# COMPACT_ATOMS: atom_id res chain seq x y z
N MET A 1 -64.23 12.18 -22.68
CA MET A 1 -62.96 12.88 -22.43
C MET A 1 -62.64 12.77 -20.95
N ARG A 2 -61.34 12.58 -20.63
CA ARG A 2 -60.59 12.65 -19.35
C ARG A 2 -61.36 13.18 -18.11
N GLY A 3 -61.16 12.68 -16.89
CA GLY A 3 -60.01 11.93 -16.39
C GLY A 3 -60.25 11.33 -14.98
N PHE A 4 -59.41 10.34 -14.67
CA PHE A 4 -59.37 9.56 -13.44
C PHE A 4 -58.59 10.28 -12.33
N GLY A 5 -59.18 10.30 -11.12
CA GLY A 5 -58.54 9.82 -9.88
C GLY A 5 -57.46 10.67 -9.20
N VAL A 6 -57.86 11.57 -8.31
CA VAL A 6 -57.00 12.19 -7.27
C VAL A 6 -57.24 11.50 -5.93
N GLN A 7 -56.81 10.24 -5.78
CA GLN A 7 -56.70 9.55 -4.47
C GLN A 7 -55.53 8.53 -4.46
N GLY A 8 -54.41 8.90 -5.10
CA GLY A 8 -53.21 8.04 -5.21
C GLY A 8 -51.88 8.76 -5.06
N LEU A 9 -51.84 9.99 -4.51
CA LEU A 9 -50.62 10.82 -4.45
C LEU A 9 -50.28 11.36 -3.06
N GLN A 10 -50.73 10.68 -1.98
CA GLN A 10 -50.38 11.03 -0.60
C GLN A 10 -49.38 10.06 0.06
N ARG A 11 -48.60 9.27 -0.71
CA ARG A 11 -47.55 8.40 -0.14
C ARG A 11 -46.18 8.41 -0.85
N ALA A 12 -45.89 9.41 -1.69
CA ALA A 12 -44.61 9.46 -2.42
C ALA A 12 -43.78 10.74 -2.26
N ALA A 13 -44.26 11.75 -1.51
CA ALA A 13 -43.57 13.04 -1.39
C ALA A 13 -42.83 13.26 -0.06
N LEU A 14 -42.94 12.34 0.91
CA LEU A 14 -42.20 12.40 2.18
C LEU A 14 -41.09 11.34 2.31
N VAL A 15 -40.87 10.54 1.25
CA VAL A 15 -39.73 9.62 1.13
C VAL A 15 -38.59 10.24 0.31
N CYS A 16 -38.89 11.26 -0.51
CA CYS A 16 -37.87 11.97 -1.31
C CYS A 16 -37.00 12.97 -0.52
N ALA A 17 -37.29 13.26 0.75
CA ALA A 17 -36.44 14.13 1.59
C ALA A 17 -35.50 13.35 2.54
N VAL A 18 -35.73 12.04 2.75
CA VAL A 18 -34.86 11.18 3.57
C VAL A 18 -34.03 10.22 2.72
N VAL A 19 -34.47 9.90 1.50
CA VAL A 19 -33.66 9.11 0.55
C VAL A 19 -32.61 9.96 -0.19
N LEU A 20 -32.78 11.29 -0.27
CA LEU A 20 -31.70 12.20 -0.70
C LEU A 20 -30.74 12.63 0.43
N ALA A 21 -31.08 12.36 1.68
CA ALA A 21 -30.17 12.54 2.83
C ALA A 21 -29.35 11.27 3.16
N LEU A 22 -29.67 10.13 2.54
CA LEU A 22 -28.92 8.87 2.68
C LEU A 22 -28.17 8.45 1.41
N ALA A 23 -28.29 9.22 0.33
CA ALA A 23 -27.49 9.07 -0.89
C ALA A 23 -26.17 9.88 -0.90
N SER A 24 -25.80 10.50 0.24
CA SER A 24 -24.49 11.17 0.43
C SER A 24 -23.73 10.73 1.69
N ALA A 25 -24.25 9.76 2.45
CA ALA A 25 -23.56 9.20 3.60
C ALA A 25 -22.63 8.06 3.17
N CYS A 26 -21.56 8.43 2.46
CA CYS A 26 -20.26 7.71 2.34
C CYS A 26 -19.30 8.42 1.36
N ARG A 27 -19.55 9.69 0.99
CA ARG A 27 -18.60 10.56 0.26
C ARG A 27 -18.40 11.84 1.07
N GLY A 28 -17.56 11.74 2.07
CA GLY A 28 -17.24 12.87 2.94
C GLY A 28 -16.37 12.44 4.12
N GLU A 29 -15.35 11.62 3.87
CA GLU A 29 -14.21 11.71 4.78
C GLU A 29 -13.50 13.00 4.41
N ASP A 30 -13.61 14.01 5.27
CA ASP A 30 -12.73 15.16 5.20
C ASP A 30 -11.32 14.61 5.44
N TYR A 31 -10.56 14.50 4.37
CA TYR A 31 -9.17 14.09 4.46
C TYR A 31 -8.32 15.31 4.83
N ARG A 32 -7.43 15.12 5.80
CA ARG A 32 -6.30 16.05 5.97
C ARG A 32 -5.32 15.82 4.83
N ARG A 33 -5.19 16.82 3.96
CA ARG A 33 -4.21 16.78 2.86
C ARG A 33 -2.80 16.90 3.43
N VAL A 34 -1.93 15.96 3.04
CA VAL A 34 -0.51 16.00 3.38
C VAL A 34 0.17 17.03 2.48
N ALA A 35 0.87 17.99 3.07
CA ALA A 35 1.61 18.99 2.32
C ALA A 35 2.96 18.44 1.83
N THR A 36 3.46 18.95 0.70
CA THR A 36 4.75 18.54 0.14
C THR A 36 5.93 18.66 1.13
N PRO A 37 6.07 19.74 1.93
CA PRO A 37 7.15 19.82 2.93
C PRO A 37 7.10 18.71 3.98
N ASP A 38 5.90 18.29 4.38
CA ASP A 38 5.71 17.22 5.36
C ASP A 38 6.08 15.87 4.76
N LEU A 39 5.64 15.60 3.53
CA LEU A 39 6.01 14.36 2.84
C LEU A 39 7.52 14.30 2.55
N VAL A 40 8.15 15.42 2.20
CA VAL A 40 9.61 15.51 2.03
C VAL A 40 10.34 15.16 3.33
N ARG A 41 9.86 15.67 4.48
CA ARG A 41 10.43 15.35 5.80
C ARG A 41 10.29 13.86 6.10
N ALA A 42 9.10 13.28 5.90
CA ALA A 42 8.83 11.86 6.10
C ALA A 42 9.61 10.93 5.15
N MET A 43 9.82 11.34 3.90
CA MET A 43 10.65 10.59 2.95
C MET A 43 12.12 10.64 3.35
N ARG A 44 12.61 11.77 3.88
CA ARG A 44 14.00 11.90 4.37
C ARG A 44 14.30 10.97 5.54
N THR A 45 13.32 10.73 6.42
CA THR A 45 13.50 9.75 7.53
C THR A 45 13.58 8.31 7.03
N SER A 46 13.15 8.03 5.80
CA SER A 46 13.11 6.70 5.19
C SER A 46 14.23 6.49 4.13
N ARG A 47 15.22 7.39 4.05
CA ARG A 47 16.30 7.39 3.04
C ARG A 47 17.48 6.48 3.35
N ASP A 48 17.33 5.54 4.27
CA ASP A 48 18.37 4.57 4.59
C ASP A 48 18.55 3.47 3.51
N CYS A 49 17.92 3.66 2.35
CA CYS A 49 18.00 2.80 1.18
C CYS A 49 17.94 3.63 -0.12
N ASP A 50 18.36 3.01 -1.23
CA ASP A 50 18.27 3.58 -2.56
C ASP A 50 16.83 3.60 -3.04
N VAL A 51 16.25 4.81 -2.99
CA VAL A 51 14.88 5.13 -3.40
C VAL A 51 14.69 5.04 -4.91
N SER A 52 15.75 4.97 -5.72
CA SER A 52 15.60 4.82 -7.18
C SER A 52 15.23 3.39 -7.60
N THR A 53 15.30 2.44 -6.67
CA THR A 53 15.08 1.00 -6.91
C THR A 53 13.72 0.54 -6.41
N THR A 54 12.99 -0.23 -7.23
CA THR A 54 11.69 -0.77 -6.83
C THR A 54 11.80 -1.85 -5.74
N ALA A 55 12.93 -2.55 -5.65
CA ALA A 55 13.19 -3.53 -4.60
C ALA A 55 13.07 -2.95 -3.18
N ASN A 56 13.44 -1.68 -3.00
CA ASN A 56 13.32 -0.96 -1.74
C ASN A 56 11.98 -0.25 -1.55
N LEU A 57 11.10 -0.27 -2.55
CA LEU A 57 9.89 0.54 -2.56
C LEU A 57 8.98 0.28 -1.37
N ILE A 58 8.75 -0.99 -1.00
CA ILE A 58 7.85 -1.31 0.13
C ILE A 58 8.41 -0.71 1.42
N ARG A 59 9.71 -0.82 1.69
CA ARG A 59 10.36 -0.19 2.85
C ARG A 59 10.27 1.32 2.80
N PHE A 60 10.63 1.92 1.66
CA PHE A 60 10.62 3.37 1.52
C PHE A 60 9.21 3.95 1.66
N ALA A 61 8.23 3.38 0.95
CA ALA A 61 6.85 3.85 0.94
C ALA A 61 6.17 3.63 2.29
N SER A 62 6.31 2.44 2.90
CA SER A 62 5.73 2.17 4.22
C SER A 62 6.39 3.03 5.30
N GLY A 63 7.72 3.15 5.30
CA GLY A 63 8.45 4.04 6.22
C GLY A 63 7.99 5.50 6.09
N THR A 64 7.81 5.97 4.86
CA THR A 64 7.31 7.33 4.58
C THR A 64 5.90 7.51 5.14
N VAL A 65 4.97 6.60 4.85
CA VAL A 65 3.59 6.68 5.36
C VAL A 65 3.56 6.61 6.88
N LEU A 66 4.36 5.73 7.51
CA LEU A 66 4.46 5.62 8.96
C LEU A 66 5.01 6.89 9.61
N ALA A 67 5.97 7.55 8.97
CA ALA A 67 6.50 8.83 9.43
C ALA A 67 5.44 9.95 9.34
N VAL A 68 4.67 10.01 8.25
CA VAL A 68 3.54 10.96 8.15
C VAL A 68 2.46 10.68 9.20
N ILE A 69 2.11 9.40 9.43
CA ILE A 69 1.15 9.03 10.49
C ILE A 69 1.64 9.51 11.85
N ARG A 70 2.92 9.29 12.18
CA ARG A 70 3.50 9.71 13.46
C ARG A 70 3.42 11.22 13.66
N ASP A 71 3.78 11.98 12.62
CA ASP A 71 3.67 13.45 12.64
C ASP A 71 2.20 13.88 12.79
N ALA A 72 1.26 13.20 12.14
CA ALA A 72 -0.17 13.51 12.25
C ALA A 72 -0.72 13.20 13.64
N GLN A 73 -0.38 12.05 14.24
CA GLN A 73 -0.77 11.66 15.60
C GLN A 73 -0.30 12.67 16.66
N ALA A 74 0.85 13.30 16.46
CA ALA A 74 1.37 14.32 17.36
C ALA A 74 0.61 15.65 17.27
N LEU A 75 -0.07 15.91 16.15
CA LEU A 75 -0.70 17.20 15.85
C LEU A 75 -2.23 17.17 15.87
N ASP A 76 -2.84 16.00 15.69
CA ASP A 76 -4.27 15.84 15.51
C ASP A 76 -4.85 14.76 16.45
N PRO A 77 -5.50 15.17 17.56
CA PRO A 77 -6.11 14.22 18.48
C PRO A 77 -7.34 13.50 17.90
N PHE A 78 -7.94 14.03 16.83
CA PHE A 78 -9.10 13.41 16.17
C PHE A 78 -8.70 12.37 15.12
N MET A 79 -7.41 12.25 14.84
CA MET A 79 -6.84 11.26 13.92
C MET A 79 -7.55 11.28 12.55
N GLN A 80 -7.73 12.47 11.98
CA GLN A 80 -8.36 12.66 10.68
C GLN A 80 -7.59 11.89 9.59
N PRO A 81 -8.27 11.10 8.73
CA PRO A 81 -7.61 10.36 7.66
C PRO A 81 -6.76 11.26 6.76
N LEU A 82 -5.63 10.74 6.29
CA LEU A 82 -4.71 11.49 5.45
C LEU A 82 -5.01 11.26 3.98
N LEU A 83 -4.77 12.28 3.16
CA LEU A 83 -4.75 12.18 1.71
C LEU A 83 -3.43 12.73 1.16
N ILE A 84 -2.73 11.88 0.41
CA ILE A 84 -1.56 12.26 -0.37
C ILE A 84 -1.97 12.28 -1.84
N THR A 85 -1.78 13.41 -2.50
CA THR A 85 -2.08 13.56 -3.92
C THR A 85 -0.90 13.11 -4.79
N PRO A 86 -1.15 12.76 -6.06
CA PRO A 86 -0.11 12.26 -6.97
C PRO A 86 1.06 13.24 -7.14
N ASP A 87 0.75 14.54 -7.29
CA ASP A 87 1.78 15.59 -7.42
C ASP A 87 2.62 15.73 -6.15
N VAL A 88 1.98 15.71 -4.97
CA VAL A 88 2.69 15.79 -3.68
C VAL A 88 3.67 14.62 -3.54
N TRP A 89 3.25 13.40 -3.88
CA TRP A 89 4.13 12.23 -3.85
C TRP A 89 5.30 12.37 -4.82
N TYR A 90 5.01 12.70 -6.08
CA TYR A 90 6.03 12.83 -7.12
C TYR A 90 7.06 13.93 -6.80
N ASP A 91 6.59 15.12 -6.44
CA ASP A 91 7.45 16.27 -6.16
C ASP A 91 8.32 16.04 -4.92
N ALA A 92 7.76 15.38 -3.89
CA ALA A 92 8.55 14.95 -2.74
C ALA A 92 9.64 13.95 -3.15
N TYR A 93 9.32 12.98 -4.01
CA TYR A 93 10.27 11.98 -4.52
C TYR A 93 11.44 12.63 -5.26
N VAL A 94 11.13 13.55 -6.20
CA VAL A 94 12.11 14.33 -6.97
C VAL A 94 13.03 15.10 -6.02
N LYS A 95 12.44 15.85 -5.08
CA LYS A 95 13.17 16.71 -4.15
C LYS A 95 14.06 15.93 -3.18
N VAL A 96 13.56 14.80 -2.67
CA VAL A 96 14.27 13.96 -1.72
C VAL A 96 15.40 13.22 -2.44
N GLY A 97 15.10 12.56 -3.55
CA GLY A 97 16.08 11.81 -4.32
C GLY A 97 17.10 12.68 -5.05
N LYS A 98 16.86 14.00 -5.17
CA LYS A 98 17.60 14.91 -6.06
C LYS A 98 17.64 14.36 -7.50
N LEU A 99 16.54 13.76 -7.93
CA LEU A 99 16.44 13.06 -9.20
C LEU A 99 16.03 14.04 -10.29
N SER A 100 16.58 13.87 -11.49
CA SER A 100 15.98 14.48 -12.68
C SER A 100 14.63 13.78 -12.99
N PRO A 101 13.71 14.41 -13.75
CA PRO A 101 12.48 13.75 -14.18
C PRO A 101 12.72 12.41 -14.91
N GLY A 102 13.88 12.24 -15.55
CA GLY A 102 14.31 11.00 -16.20
C GLY A 102 14.62 9.88 -15.22
N ASP A 103 15.13 10.21 -14.03
CA ASP A 103 15.67 9.26 -13.05
C ASP A 103 14.65 8.80 -12.00
N VAL A 104 13.52 9.50 -11.87
CA VAL A 104 12.40 9.09 -11.01
C VAL A 104 11.98 7.65 -11.37
N PRO A 105 11.73 6.76 -10.39
CA PRO A 105 11.27 5.40 -10.67
C PRO A 105 10.00 5.40 -11.52
N LEU A 106 9.92 4.47 -12.48
CA LEU A 106 8.79 4.37 -13.41
C LEU A 106 7.45 4.32 -12.68
N LEU A 107 7.37 3.57 -11.57
CA LEU A 107 6.15 3.50 -10.76
C LEU A 107 5.69 4.87 -10.24
N ALA A 108 6.60 5.73 -9.78
CA ALA A 108 6.22 7.07 -9.31
C ALA A 108 5.78 7.98 -10.46
N LYS A 109 6.37 7.85 -11.65
CA LYS A 109 5.91 8.57 -12.86
C LYS A 109 4.51 8.09 -13.27
N THR A 110 4.31 6.77 -13.31
CA THR A 110 3.05 6.16 -13.70
C THR A 110 1.93 6.49 -12.71
N ALA A 111 2.23 6.46 -11.40
CA ALA A 111 1.30 6.89 -10.37
C ALA A 111 0.82 8.33 -10.58
N ARG A 112 1.75 9.25 -10.89
CA ARG A 112 1.39 10.63 -11.24
C ARG A 112 0.56 10.72 -12.52
N HIS A 113 0.97 10.02 -13.57
CA HIS A 113 0.30 10.02 -14.87
C HIS A 113 -1.17 9.60 -14.76
N PHE A 114 -1.46 8.56 -13.99
CA PHE A 114 -2.83 8.09 -13.77
C PHE A 114 -3.58 8.83 -12.67
N GLY A 115 -2.98 9.84 -12.01
CA GLY A 115 -3.65 10.55 -10.93
C GLY A 115 -3.90 9.68 -9.70
N GLN A 116 -2.94 8.84 -9.30
CA GLN A 116 -3.05 8.00 -8.11
C GLN A 116 -2.97 8.77 -6.80
N HIS A 117 -4.07 8.75 -6.06
CA HIS A 117 -4.18 9.21 -4.69
C HIS A 117 -3.81 8.09 -3.72
N VAL A 118 -3.29 8.46 -2.55
CA VAL A 118 -3.13 7.56 -1.40
C VAL A 118 -3.93 8.12 -0.24
N SER A 119 -4.92 7.38 0.25
CA SER A 119 -5.58 7.69 1.51
C SER A 119 -5.15 6.73 2.62
N VAL A 120 -5.08 7.25 3.85
CA VAL A 120 -4.60 6.52 5.01
C VAL A 120 -5.50 6.81 6.21
N ASP A 121 -6.27 5.81 6.63
CA ASP A 121 -7.01 5.85 7.90
C ASP A 121 -6.18 5.11 8.97
N TYR A 122 -5.63 5.85 9.93
CA TYR A 122 -4.73 5.34 10.98
C TYR A 122 -5.39 5.28 12.36
N ARG A 123 -6.73 5.31 12.42
CA ARG A 123 -7.51 5.08 13.63
C ARG A 123 -7.54 3.59 13.95
N MET A 124 -6.68 3.13 14.86
CA MET A 124 -6.45 1.70 15.10
C MET A 124 -7.73 0.91 15.42
N ASP A 125 -8.67 1.53 16.14
CA ASP A 125 -9.99 1.00 16.48
C ASP A 125 -10.93 0.81 15.28
N ARG A 126 -10.66 1.50 14.16
CA ARG A 126 -11.34 1.29 12.86
C ARG A 126 -10.60 0.33 11.94
N VAL A 127 -9.34 0.01 12.24
CA VAL A 127 -8.55 -0.94 11.45
C VAL A 127 -8.66 -2.35 12.02
N ILE A 128 -8.46 -2.52 13.32
CA ILE A 128 -8.40 -3.82 14.01
C ILE A 128 -9.70 -4.02 14.80
N SER A 129 -10.47 -5.03 14.41
CA SER A 129 -11.74 -5.37 15.05
C SER A 129 -11.61 -6.28 16.26
N SER A 130 -10.58 -7.15 16.29
CA SER A 130 -10.26 -7.96 17.46
C SER A 130 -8.86 -8.56 17.38
N TYR A 131 -8.33 -8.95 18.54
CA TYR A 131 -7.02 -9.59 18.70
C TYR A 131 -7.09 -10.64 19.82
N ARG A 132 -6.24 -11.68 19.77
CA ARG A 132 -6.22 -12.73 20.80
C ARG A 132 -4.79 -13.07 21.22
N ASN A 133 -4.44 -12.76 22.48
CA ASN A 133 -3.15 -13.10 23.12
C ASN A 133 -1.94 -12.77 22.23
N VAL A 134 -1.92 -11.57 21.65
CA VAL A 134 -0.84 -11.06 20.80
C VAL A 134 -0.51 -9.62 21.13
N GLN A 135 0.74 -9.25 20.87
CA GLN A 135 1.18 -7.87 20.87
C GLN A 135 0.45 -7.11 19.75
N LEU A 136 -0.15 -5.97 20.10
CA LEU A 136 -0.71 -5.05 19.11
C LEU A 136 0.41 -4.29 18.40
N PRO A 137 0.22 -3.92 17.12
CA PRO A 137 1.16 -3.03 16.45
C PRO A 137 1.15 -1.64 17.11
N ARG A 138 2.25 -0.90 16.97
CA ARG A 138 2.34 0.51 17.36
C ARG A 138 1.46 1.39 16.49
N VAL A 139 1.36 1.05 15.21
CA VAL A 139 0.52 1.72 14.22
C VAL A 139 -0.22 0.66 13.42
N ALA A 140 -1.53 0.87 13.23
CA ALA A 140 -2.33 0.13 12.27
C ALA A 140 -3.06 1.13 11.38
N ALA A 141 -2.98 0.96 10.07
CA ALA A 141 -3.64 1.83 9.11
C ALA A 141 -4.30 1.05 7.97
N SER A 142 -5.45 1.53 7.52
CA SER A 142 -6.07 1.19 6.25
C SER A 142 -5.47 2.09 5.19
N VAL A 143 -4.82 1.52 4.18
CA VAL A 143 -4.25 2.30 3.08
C VAL A 143 -4.99 1.93 1.81
N ARG A 144 -5.46 2.96 1.09
CA ARG A 144 -6.08 2.82 -0.22
C ARG A 144 -5.33 3.67 -1.23
N ILE A 145 -4.84 3.02 -2.28
CA ILE A 145 -4.22 3.67 -3.43
C ILE A 145 -5.20 3.55 -4.59
N TRP A 146 -5.59 4.68 -5.17
CA TRP A 146 -6.63 4.66 -6.20
C TRP A 146 -6.51 5.83 -7.16
N TRP A 147 -7.11 5.69 -8.34
CA TRP A 147 -7.30 6.80 -9.27
C TRP A 147 -8.77 6.94 -9.70
N PRO A 148 -9.21 8.15 -10.09
CA PRO A 148 -10.59 8.41 -10.48
C PRO A 148 -11.09 7.48 -11.59
N GLU A 149 -12.40 7.24 -11.57
CA GLU A 149 -13.08 6.61 -12.70
C GLU A 149 -13.46 7.69 -13.69
N ASP A 150 -12.81 7.70 -14.84
CA ASP A 150 -13.07 8.63 -15.92
C ASP A 150 -13.09 7.89 -17.27
N GLU A 151 -13.75 8.49 -18.26
CA GLU A 151 -13.78 7.96 -19.62
C GLU A 151 -12.35 7.91 -20.20
N GLY A 152 -11.98 6.76 -20.79
CA GLY A 152 -10.64 6.54 -21.34
C GLY A 152 -9.54 6.20 -20.31
N VAL A 153 -9.83 6.24 -19.00
CA VAL A 153 -8.88 5.86 -17.96
C VAL A 153 -8.98 4.35 -17.67
N PRO A 154 -7.88 3.59 -17.76
CA PRO A 154 -7.95 2.14 -17.64
C PRO A 154 -8.24 1.68 -16.21
N LYS A 155 -8.91 0.53 -16.07
CA LYS A 155 -9.18 -0.13 -14.78
C LYS A 155 -7.95 -0.79 -14.17
N HIS A 156 -6.88 -0.93 -14.93
CA HIS A 156 -5.59 -1.45 -14.49
C HIS A 156 -4.49 -0.99 -15.44
N TYR A 157 -3.25 -0.94 -14.96
CA TYR A 157 -2.07 -0.77 -15.80
C TYR A 157 -0.99 -1.76 -15.39
N SER A 158 -0.05 -2.00 -16.31
CA SER A 158 1.10 -2.87 -16.08
C SER A 158 2.39 -2.06 -16.17
N ILE A 159 3.36 -2.37 -15.32
CA ILE A 159 4.71 -1.81 -15.35
C ILE A 159 5.70 -2.97 -15.40
N ASP A 160 6.61 -2.89 -16.35
CA ASP A 160 7.79 -3.74 -16.40
C ASP A 160 8.95 -2.97 -15.77
N ASP A 161 9.30 -3.37 -14.56
CA ASP A 161 10.49 -2.87 -13.90
C ASP A 161 11.72 -3.66 -14.35
N MET A 162 12.41 -3.07 -15.31
CA MET A 162 13.63 -3.61 -15.90
C MET A 162 14.89 -3.25 -15.08
N ARG A 163 14.78 -2.39 -14.06
CA ARG A 163 15.90 -1.92 -13.23
C ARG A 163 16.13 -2.81 -12.00
N SER A 164 15.11 -3.56 -11.57
CA SER A 164 15.28 -4.54 -10.50
C SER A 164 15.99 -5.80 -11.00
N ASP A 165 16.75 -6.44 -10.11
CA ASP A 165 17.28 -7.79 -10.29
C ASP A 165 16.72 -8.70 -9.18
N PRO A 166 15.82 -9.65 -9.47
CA PRO A 166 15.28 -9.93 -10.80
C PRO A 166 14.34 -8.81 -11.30
N GLN A 167 14.12 -8.76 -12.61
CA GLN A 167 13.15 -7.85 -13.23
C GLN A 167 11.73 -8.32 -12.92
N TYR A 168 10.78 -7.39 -12.81
CA TYR A 168 9.40 -7.67 -12.41
C TYR A 168 8.40 -7.05 -13.35
N ARG A 169 7.28 -7.75 -13.57
CA ARG A 169 6.03 -7.16 -14.06
C ARG A 169 5.08 -6.98 -12.89
N LEU A 170 4.56 -5.78 -12.71
CA LEU A 170 3.53 -5.42 -11.75
C LEU A 170 2.28 -4.98 -12.49
N ILE A 171 1.13 -5.53 -12.11
CA ILE A 171 -0.18 -5.07 -12.57
C ILE A 171 -0.91 -4.44 -11.39
N CYS A 172 -1.23 -3.16 -11.54
CA CYS A 172 -1.94 -2.37 -10.57
C CYS A 172 -3.38 -2.22 -11.05
N SER A 173 -4.35 -2.64 -10.23
CA SER A 173 -5.77 -2.33 -10.42
C SER A 173 -6.07 -0.91 -9.97
N ARG A 174 -7.18 -0.34 -10.46
CA ARG A 174 -7.64 1.02 -10.14
C ARG A 174 -7.75 1.33 -8.65
N VAL A 175 -8.05 0.31 -7.86
CA VAL A 175 -8.06 0.38 -6.40
C VAL A 175 -7.14 -0.71 -5.88
N ILE A 176 -6.18 -0.31 -5.05
CA ILE A 176 -5.28 -1.18 -4.30
C ILE A 176 -5.51 -0.87 -2.83
N GLU A 177 -5.75 -1.89 -2.04
CA GLU A 177 -6.01 -1.75 -0.61
C GLU A 177 -5.05 -2.66 0.16
N LEU A 178 -4.63 -2.21 1.34
CA LEU A 178 -3.81 -2.98 2.27
C LEU A 178 -3.99 -2.49 3.70
N ARG A 179 -3.67 -3.34 4.67
CA ARG A 179 -3.51 -2.99 6.08
C ARG A 179 -2.03 -2.80 6.36
N LEU A 180 -1.63 -1.59 6.75
CA LEU A 180 -0.25 -1.28 7.12
C LEU A 180 -0.12 -1.38 8.64
N LEU A 181 0.72 -2.30 9.11
CA LEU A 181 0.99 -2.53 10.51
C LEU A 181 2.47 -2.28 10.80
N ALA A 182 2.77 -1.48 11.82
CA ALA A 182 4.14 -1.29 12.30
C ALA A 182 4.30 -1.87 13.70
N PHE A 183 5.28 -2.74 13.86
CA PHE A 183 5.80 -3.23 15.13
C PHE A 183 7.19 -2.62 15.36
N ASP A 184 7.75 -2.85 16.55
CA ASP A 184 9.06 -2.28 16.92
C ASP A 184 10.19 -2.76 15.98
N ASP A 185 10.09 -3.98 15.45
CA ASP A 185 11.13 -4.67 14.67
C ASP A 185 10.72 -5.02 13.22
N MET A 186 9.46 -4.78 12.84
CA MET A 186 8.94 -5.18 11.53
C MET A 186 7.77 -4.33 11.07
N VAL A 187 7.63 -4.25 9.75
CA VAL A 187 6.47 -3.67 9.08
C VAL A 187 5.76 -4.76 8.30
N ILE A 188 4.44 -4.77 8.36
CA ILE A 188 3.60 -5.73 7.64
C ILE A 188 2.56 -4.98 6.83
N CYS A 189 2.52 -5.26 5.55
CA CYS A 189 1.42 -4.91 4.66
C CYS A 189 0.57 -6.17 4.46
N ASP A 190 -0.58 -6.23 5.11
CA ASP A 190 -1.50 -7.37 5.12
C ASP A 190 -2.74 -7.12 4.27
N GLN A 191 -3.45 -8.18 3.89
CA GLN A 191 -4.67 -8.12 3.06
C GLN A 191 -4.52 -7.25 1.81
N PHE A 192 -3.39 -7.36 1.11
CA PHE A 192 -3.22 -6.68 -0.16
C PHE A 192 -4.29 -7.14 -1.17
N THR A 193 -4.94 -6.19 -1.82
CA THR A 193 -5.82 -6.41 -2.98
C THR A 193 -5.42 -5.48 -4.11
N GLY A 194 -5.84 -5.80 -5.34
CA GLY A 194 -5.58 -4.94 -6.50
C GLY A 194 -4.15 -4.91 -7.02
N LEU A 195 -3.24 -5.72 -6.44
CA LEU A 195 -1.87 -5.85 -6.90
C LEU A 195 -1.58 -7.29 -7.37
N ARG A 196 -1.17 -7.42 -8.63
CA ARG A 196 -0.68 -8.68 -9.20
C ARG A 196 0.75 -8.49 -9.66
N GLY A 197 1.53 -9.54 -9.65
CA GLY A 197 2.88 -9.46 -10.18
C GLY A 197 3.50 -10.81 -10.49
N ARG A 198 4.60 -10.74 -11.24
CA ARG A 198 5.51 -11.86 -11.43
C ARG A 198 6.93 -11.34 -11.71
N PRO A 199 7.97 -12.01 -11.22
CA PRO A 199 9.30 -11.85 -11.77
C PRO A 199 9.30 -12.32 -13.23
N ILE A 200 10.00 -11.59 -14.08
CA ILE A 200 10.12 -11.88 -15.52
C ILE A 200 11.53 -12.30 -15.91
N SER A 201 12.50 -12.20 -15.00
CA SER A 201 13.87 -12.70 -15.18
C SER A 201 14.40 -13.42 -13.93
N GLY A 202 15.62 -13.97 -14.04
CA GLY A 202 16.29 -14.72 -12.98
C GLY A 202 15.62 -16.05 -12.61
N PHE A 203 16.12 -16.67 -11.53
CA PHE A 203 15.60 -17.94 -11.01
C PHE A 203 14.10 -17.87 -10.68
N PHE A 204 13.64 -16.75 -10.10
CA PHE A 204 12.23 -16.56 -9.82
C PHE A 204 11.40 -16.40 -11.11
N GLY A 205 11.90 -15.70 -12.14
CA GLY A 205 11.22 -15.60 -13.43
C GLY A 205 11.08 -16.94 -14.16
N LEU A 206 12.01 -17.88 -13.95
CA LEU A 206 11.87 -19.27 -14.44
C LEU A 206 10.73 -20.01 -13.74
N MET A 207 10.58 -19.84 -12.42
CA MET A 207 9.50 -20.48 -11.66
C MET A 207 8.13 -19.87 -11.95
N PHE A 208 8.06 -18.54 -12.11
CA PHE A 208 6.82 -17.83 -12.39
C PHE A 208 6.44 -17.82 -13.88
N ARG A 209 7.28 -18.33 -14.79
CA ARG A 209 6.87 -18.59 -16.18
C ARG A 209 5.76 -19.63 -16.27
N LEU A 210 5.78 -20.64 -15.41
CA LEU A 210 4.76 -21.70 -15.36
C LEU A 210 3.53 -21.28 -14.55
N VAL A 211 3.75 -20.54 -13.46
CA VAL A 211 2.67 -20.09 -12.58
C VAL A 211 1.97 -18.86 -13.16
N GLY A 212 2.61 -17.98 -13.92
CA GLY A 212 2.03 -16.71 -14.39
C GLY A 212 1.87 -15.67 -13.27
N GLU A 213 1.02 -14.66 -13.46
CA GLU A 213 0.80 -13.60 -12.48
C GLU A 213 0.04 -14.11 -11.24
N ALA A 214 0.52 -13.73 -10.06
CA ALA A 214 -0.10 -14.05 -8.78
C ALA A 214 -0.57 -12.76 -8.08
N ASN A 215 -1.66 -12.85 -7.32
CA ASN A 215 -2.12 -11.76 -6.47
C ASN A 215 -1.19 -11.66 -5.28
N VAL A 216 -0.60 -10.50 -5.04
CA VAL A 216 0.15 -10.24 -3.81
C VAL A 216 -0.88 -10.06 -2.70
N THR A 217 -0.82 -10.86 -1.65
CA THR A 217 -1.77 -10.79 -0.53
C THR A 217 -1.14 -10.31 0.76
N GLN A 218 0.19 -10.42 0.87
CA GLN A 218 0.93 -9.92 2.03
C GLN A 218 2.40 -9.64 1.68
N ALA A 219 2.98 -8.66 2.37
CA ALA A 219 4.41 -8.46 2.45
C ALA A 219 4.80 -8.13 3.90
N ARG A 220 5.83 -8.81 4.42
CA ARG A 220 6.40 -8.53 5.73
C ARG A 220 7.87 -8.21 5.57
N ILE A 221 8.34 -7.15 6.21
CA ILE A 221 9.72 -6.73 6.14
C ILE A 221 10.28 -6.49 7.55
N ALA A 222 11.55 -6.82 7.72
CA ALA A 222 12.36 -6.40 8.85
C ALA A 222 13.73 -5.96 8.33
N VAL A 223 14.38 -5.06 9.06
CA VAL A 223 15.66 -4.47 8.68
C VAL A 223 16.67 -4.77 9.77
N ALA A 224 17.81 -5.35 9.40
CA ALA A 224 18.94 -5.60 10.29
C ALA A 224 19.71 -4.29 10.58
N PRO A 225 20.53 -4.24 11.65
CA PRO A 225 21.28 -3.03 12.01
C PRO A 225 22.22 -2.50 10.91
N ASP A 226 22.69 -3.37 10.02
CA ASP A 226 23.52 -3.02 8.86
C ASP A 226 22.71 -2.43 7.69
N GLY A 227 21.39 -2.25 7.86
CA GLY A 227 20.48 -1.76 6.84
C GLY A 227 19.99 -2.83 5.86
N THR A 228 20.43 -4.08 5.98
CA THR A 228 19.96 -5.19 5.13
C THR A 228 18.51 -5.53 5.48
N GLN A 229 17.64 -5.59 4.48
CA GLN A 229 16.25 -5.97 4.65
C GLN A 229 16.06 -7.47 4.39
N ILE A 230 15.27 -8.14 5.22
CA ILE A 230 14.67 -9.45 4.92
C ILE A 230 13.18 -9.25 4.67
N ALA A 231 12.68 -9.83 3.57
CA ALA A 231 11.30 -9.75 3.14
C ALA A 231 10.68 -11.15 3.03
N LEU A 232 9.47 -11.30 3.56
CA LEU A 232 8.61 -12.46 3.38
C LEU A 232 7.34 -12.01 2.66
N GLY A 233 7.18 -12.43 1.42
CA GLY A 233 5.95 -12.20 0.65
C GLY A 233 4.95 -13.33 0.83
N LYS A 234 3.68 -13.06 0.54
CA LYS A 234 2.66 -14.07 0.25
C LYS A 234 1.95 -13.68 -1.05
N ALA A 235 1.85 -14.62 -1.97
CA ALA A 235 1.13 -14.45 -3.21
C ALA A 235 0.26 -15.67 -3.53
N GLU A 236 -0.89 -15.45 -4.16
CA GLU A 236 -1.90 -16.48 -4.41
C GLU A 236 -2.30 -16.50 -5.88
N LYS A 237 -2.41 -17.71 -6.44
CA LYS A 237 -2.97 -17.96 -7.77
C LYS A 237 -3.84 -19.21 -7.75
N GLY A 238 -5.15 -19.01 -7.74
CA GLY A 238 -6.11 -20.11 -7.59
C GLY A 238 -5.80 -20.89 -6.29
N PRO A 239 -5.63 -22.23 -6.33
CA PRO A 239 -5.29 -23.01 -5.14
C PRO A 239 -3.83 -22.90 -4.70
N LEU A 240 -2.96 -22.27 -5.51
CA LEU A 240 -1.52 -22.19 -5.21
C LEU A 240 -1.22 -20.97 -4.34
N THR A 241 -0.50 -21.20 -3.25
CA THR A 241 0.08 -20.14 -2.40
C THR A 241 1.60 -20.20 -2.48
N LEU A 242 2.22 -19.06 -2.78
CA LEU A 242 3.66 -18.88 -2.79
C LEU A 242 4.07 -17.96 -1.65
N SER A 243 5.14 -18.32 -0.92
CA SER A 243 5.66 -17.52 0.19
C SER A 243 7.16 -17.25 0.01
N PRO A 244 7.54 -16.44 -0.99
CA PRO A 244 8.95 -16.19 -1.29
C PRO A 244 9.62 -15.44 -0.14
N VAL A 245 10.89 -15.78 0.09
CA VAL A 245 11.79 -15.06 0.98
C VAL A 245 12.88 -14.41 0.14
N ALA A 246 13.15 -13.14 0.41
CA ALA A 246 14.18 -12.38 -0.27
C ALA A 246 14.94 -11.49 0.70
N THR A 247 16.25 -11.36 0.49
CA THR A 247 17.09 -10.37 1.14
C THR A 247 17.29 -9.21 0.17
N VAL A 248 17.14 -7.97 0.64
CA VAL A 248 17.31 -6.75 -0.16
C VAL A 248 18.37 -5.87 0.48
N THR A 249 19.40 -5.51 -0.28
CA THR A 249 20.45 -4.59 0.18
C THR A 249 19.95 -3.14 0.18
N GLN A 250 20.65 -2.25 0.89
CA GLN A 250 20.34 -0.81 0.82
C GLN A 250 20.43 -0.27 -0.62
N SER A 251 21.31 -0.83 -1.46
CA SER A 251 21.41 -0.46 -2.90
C SER A 251 20.31 -1.05 -3.78
N GLY A 252 19.39 -1.85 -3.24
CA GLY A 252 18.27 -2.42 -4.00
C GLY A 252 18.57 -3.74 -4.71
N LYS A 253 19.70 -4.41 -4.41
CA LYS A 253 19.99 -5.75 -4.93
C LYS A 253 19.13 -6.78 -4.20
N VAL A 254 18.42 -7.63 -4.93
CA VAL A 254 17.61 -8.71 -4.35
C VAL A 254 18.36 -10.03 -4.44
N LEU A 255 18.44 -10.73 -3.31
CA LEU A 255 18.98 -12.08 -3.19
C LEU A 255 17.86 -13.03 -2.77
N LYS A 256 17.81 -14.22 -3.37
CA LYS A 256 16.88 -15.27 -2.95
C LYS A 256 17.27 -15.77 -1.56
N GLY A 257 16.30 -15.84 -0.65
CA GLY A 257 16.49 -16.39 0.69
C GLY A 257 17.40 -15.53 1.57
N ILE A 258 18.08 -16.19 2.51
CA ILE A 258 19.05 -15.57 3.43
C ILE A 258 20.45 -15.96 2.93
N PRO A 259 21.37 -14.99 2.75
CA PRO A 259 22.77 -15.29 2.44
C PRO A 259 23.46 -16.10 3.54
N ASP A 260 24.48 -16.88 3.17
CA ASP A 260 25.27 -17.66 4.14
C ASP A 260 25.89 -16.77 5.22
N GLY A 261 25.96 -17.29 6.45
CA GLY A 261 26.57 -16.57 7.57
C GLY A 261 25.74 -15.41 8.15
N ARG A 262 24.43 -15.34 7.87
CA ARG A 262 23.52 -14.28 8.36
C ARG A 262 22.51 -14.77 9.42
N PRO A 263 22.94 -15.17 10.64
CA PRO A 263 22.04 -15.63 11.69
C PRO A 263 21.12 -14.53 12.24
N ASP A 264 21.50 -13.27 12.08
CA ASP A 264 20.65 -12.11 12.34
C ASP A 264 19.41 -12.09 11.45
N LEU A 265 19.57 -12.31 10.13
CA LEU A 265 18.46 -12.37 9.18
C LEU A 265 17.58 -13.61 9.40
N ASP A 266 18.16 -14.74 9.80
CA ASP A 266 17.37 -15.93 10.17
C ASP A 266 16.46 -15.68 11.38
N ARG A 267 16.97 -14.99 12.41
CA ARG A 267 16.16 -14.58 13.57
C ARG A 267 15.01 -13.66 13.16
N LEU A 268 15.28 -12.68 12.30
CA LEU A 268 14.25 -11.79 11.76
C LEU A 268 13.23 -12.59 10.94
N LEU A 269 13.65 -13.51 10.07
CA LEU A 269 12.74 -14.33 9.28
C LEU A 269 11.84 -15.22 10.16
N LYS A 270 12.40 -15.84 11.20
CA LYS A 270 11.62 -16.60 12.19
C LYS A 270 10.55 -15.74 12.86
N ARG A 271 10.86 -14.47 13.14
CA ARG A 271 9.91 -13.49 13.66
C ARG A 271 8.84 -13.16 12.63
N LEU A 272 9.22 -12.86 11.39
CA LEU A 272 8.29 -12.55 10.29
C LEU A 272 7.33 -13.70 9.99
N ARG A 273 7.72 -14.96 10.20
CA ARG A 273 6.86 -16.14 9.98
C ARG A 273 5.76 -16.33 11.03
N ARG A 274 5.82 -15.64 12.18
CA ARG A 274 4.82 -15.82 13.24
C ARG A 274 3.43 -15.39 12.74
N PRO A 275 2.37 -16.17 12.97
CA PRO A 275 1.04 -15.84 12.49
C PRO A 275 0.52 -14.53 13.11
N LEU A 276 -0.16 -13.72 12.30
CA LEU A 276 -0.92 -12.59 12.82
C LEU A 276 -2.24 -13.12 13.35
N LYS A 277 -2.51 -12.90 14.64
CA LYS A 277 -3.79 -13.24 15.28
C LYS A 277 -4.65 -11.98 15.46
N LEU A 278 -4.77 -11.22 14.37
CA LEU A 278 -5.56 -10.01 14.27
C LEU A 278 -6.76 -10.26 13.34
N LYS A 279 -7.89 -9.63 13.64
CA LYS A 279 -8.99 -9.47 12.68
C LYS A 279 -9.13 -7.99 12.36
N TYR A 280 -9.43 -7.70 11.10
CA TYR A 280 -9.63 -6.33 10.64
C TYR A 280 -11.11 -6.02 10.49
N HIS A 281 -11.45 -4.74 10.47
CA HIS A 281 -12.72 -4.30 9.89
C HIS A 281 -12.70 -4.50 8.36
N ALA A 282 -13.86 -4.31 7.70
CA ALA A 282 -13.89 -4.18 6.24
C ALA A 282 -13.20 -2.85 5.81
N PHE A 283 -12.82 -2.71 4.55
CA PHE A 283 -12.35 -1.44 3.99
C PHE A 283 -13.51 -0.46 3.78
#